data_AF-X1CFA2-F1
#
_entry.id   AF-X1CFA2-F1
#
_cell.length_a   1.000
_cell.length_b   1.000
_cell.length_c   1.000
_cell.angle_alpha   90.00
_cell.angle_beta   90.00
_cell.angle_gamma   90.00
#
_symmetry.space_group_name_H-M   'P 1'
#
loop_
_entity.id
_entity.type
_entity.pdbx_description
1 polymer ?
#
loop_
_entity_poly.entity_id
_entity_poly.type
_entity_poly.pdbx_seq_one_letter_code
_entity_poly.pdbx_strand_id
1 'polypeptide(L)' 'GQLKVSTNVSPLTYSWNTRKAASGIHVISAEAEDGAGNVSSSSIQVTKDSSSNQPGKGKKKKN' A
#
# COMPACT_ATOMS: atom_id res chain seq x y z
N GLY A 1 1.41 3.83 13.55
CA GLY A 1 2.01 3.61 12.22
C GLY A 1 3.51 3.39 12.37
N GLN A 2 4.18 2.89 11.34
CA GLN A 2 5.66 2.87 11.29
C GLN A 2 6.13 3.74 10.13
N LEU A 3 7.15 4.58 10.36
CA LEU A 3 7.81 5.31 9.28
C LEU A 3 8.54 4.31 8.38
N LYS A 4 8.23 4.34 7.08
CA LYS A 4 8.87 3.46 6.08
C LYS A 4 9.90 4.17 5.22
N VAL A 5 9.71 5.46 4.98
CA VAL A 5 10.60 6.28 4.16
C VAL A 5 10.42 7.74 4.57
N SER A 6 11.50 8.50 4.53
CA SER A 6 11.51 9.97 4.60
C SER A 6 12.46 10.48 3.53
N THR A 7 12.08 11.58 2.87
CA THR A 7 12.93 12.25 1.88
C THR A 7 12.82 13.75 2.07
N ASN A 8 13.87 14.48 1.72
CA ASN A 8 13.88 15.93 1.66
C ASN A 8 13.88 16.44 0.20
N VAL A 9 13.72 15.53 -0.76
CA VAL A 9 13.70 15.83 -2.20
C VAL A 9 12.52 15.14 -2.89
N SER A 10 11.89 15.84 -3.83
CA SER A 10 10.83 15.30 -4.67
C SER A 10 11.40 14.66 -5.95
N PRO A 11 10.80 13.57 -6.47
CA PRO A 11 9.62 12.85 -5.97
C PRO A 11 9.94 11.79 -4.90
N LEU A 12 9.04 11.62 -3.91
CA LEU A 12 9.10 10.51 -2.95
C LEU A 12 8.50 9.24 -3.57
N THR A 13 9.30 8.18 -3.73
CA THR A 13 8.84 6.87 -4.22
C THR A 13 9.01 5.80 -3.16
N TYR A 14 7.98 4.97 -2.94
CA TYR A 14 8.03 3.82 -2.03
C TYR A 14 7.41 2.58 -2.67
N SER A 15 8.17 1.49 -2.70
CA SER A 15 7.72 0.18 -3.19
C SER A 15 7.29 -0.71 -2.04
N TRP A 16 5.99 -0.98 -1.93
CA TRP A 16 5.42 -1.87 -0.89
C TRP A 16 5.13 -3.27 -1.44
N ASN A 17 5.70 -4.31 -0.80
CA ASN A 17 5.38 -5.70 -1.11
C ASN A 17 4.12 -6.17 -0.37
N THR A 18 2.98 -6.16 -1.06
CA THR A 18 1.67 -6.55 -0.50
C THR A 18 1.51 -8.05 -0.24
N ARG A 19 2.39 -8.93 -0.76
CA ARG A 19 2.26 -10.39 -0.59
C ARG A 19 2.40 -10.83 0.86
N LYS A 20 3.24 -10.14 1.64
CA LYS A 20 3.46 -10.41 3.07
C LYS A 20 2.52 -9.63 3.98
N ALA A 21 1.75 -8.67 3.43
CA ALA A 21 0.80 -7.91 4.21
C ALA A 21 -0.40 -8.78 4.59
N ALA A 22 -0.91 -8.63 5.81
CA ALA A 22 -2.17 -9.24 6.22
C ALA A 22 -3.32 -8.74 5.31
N SER A 23 -4.34 -9.56 5.10
CA SER A 23 -5.55 -9.07 4.42
C SER A 23 -6.32 -8.09 5.31
N GLY A 24 -6.97 -7.11 4.68
CA GLY A 24 -7.64 -6.02 5.38
C GLY A 24 -7.22 -4.64 4.89
N ILE A 25 -7.61 -3.63 5.67
CA ILE A 25 -7.37 -2.21 5.36
C ILE A 25 -5.97 -1.81 5.83
N HIS A 26 -5.18 -1.24 4.92
CA HIS A 26 -3.89 -0.63 5.19
C HIS A 26 -3.97 0.87 4.88
N VAL A 27 -3.68 1.71 5.86
CA VAL A 27 -3.64 3.18 5.67
C VAL A 27 -2.18 3.60 5.45
N ILE A 28 -1.92 4.28 4.34
CA ILE A 28 -0.63 4.88 4.03
C ILE A 28 -0.78 6.39 4.19
N SER A 29 0.03 6.97 5.07
CA SER A 29 0.07 8.40 5.32
C SER A 29 1.40 8.97 4.84
N ALA A 30 1.34 10.08 4.12
CA ALA A 30 2.48 10.89 3.72
C ALA A 30 2.37 12.26 4.40
N GLU A 31 3.47 12.72 4.98
CA GLU A 31 3.59 14.02 5.64
C GLU A 31 4.78 14.75 5.03
N ALA A 32 4.59 16.01 4.67
CA ALA A 32 5.62 16.88 4.13
C ALA A 32 5.68 18.16 4.98
N GLU A 33 6.88 18.53 5.40
CA GLU A 33 7.18 19.75 6.15
C GLU A 33 8.07 20.66 5.30
N ASP A 34 7.79 21.96 5.27
CA ASP A 34 8.65 22.95 4.61
C ASP A 34 9.57 23.67 5.61
N GLY A 35 10.56 24.42 5.11
CA GLY A 35 11.50 25.16 5.94
C GLY A 35 10.89 26.31 6.76
N ALA A 36 9.62 26.65 6.53
CA ALA A 36 8.86 27.61 7.32
C ALA A 36 8.01 26.93 8.41
N GLY A 37 8.04 25.59 8.51
CA GLY A 37 7.28 24.80 9.47
C GLY A 37 5.85 24.50 9.03
N ASN A 38 5.48 24.74 7.77
CA ASN A 38 4.17 24.31 7.27
C ASN A 38 4.18 22.80 7.04
N VAL A 39 3.18 22.12 7.59
CA VAL A 39 3.01 20.68 7.45
C VAL A 39 1.78 20.38 6.60
N SER A 40 1.94 19.51 5.60
CA SER A 40 0.85 18.97 4.79
C SER A 40 0.84 17.45 4.88
N SER A 41 -0.34 16.89 5.15
CA SER A 41 -0.54 15.46 5.28
C SER A 41 -1.56 14.95 4.27
N SER A 42 -1.28 13.80 3.65
CA SER A 42 -2.21 13.10 2.78
C SER A 42 -2.26 11.62 3.17
N SER A 43 -3.45 11.03 3.16
CA SER A 43 -3.64 9.63 3.50
C SER A 43 -4.42 8.90 2.41
N ILE A 44 -3.97 7.71 2.07
CA ILE A 44 -4.67 6.81 1.18
C ILE A 44 -4.99 5.50 1.91
N GLN A 45 -6.17 4.96 1.62
CA GLN A 45 -6.61 3.67 2.13
C GLN A 45 -6.43 2.61 1.05
N VAL A 46 -5.67 1.56 1.36
CA VAL A 46 -5.47 0.41 0.49
C VAL A 46 -6.12 -0.81 1.12
N THR A 47 -7.13 -1.36 0.45
CA THR A 47 -7.78 -2.60 0.89
C THR A 47 -7.11 -3.78 0.20
N LYS A 48 -6.48 -4.66 0.98
CA LYS A 48 -6.00 -5.95 0.50
C LYS A 48 -7.10 -6.99 0.67
N ASP A 49 -7.78 -7.30 -0.42
CA ASP A 49 -8.73 -8.41 -0.45
C ASP A 49 -8.00 -9.75 -0.26
N SER A 50 -8.51 -10.61 0.62
CA SER A 50 -8.17 -12.02 0.61
C SER A 50 -9.01 -12.69 -0.47
N SER A 51 -8.56 -12.66 -1.72
CA SER A 51 -9.21 -13.47 -2.74
C SER A 51 -8.92 -14.95 -2.49
N SER A 52 -9.70 -15.56 -1.60
CA SER A 52 -10.01 -16.98 -1.71
C SER A 52 -10.99 -17.25 -2.84
N ASN A 53 -11.40 -16.22 -3.60
CA ASN A 53 -12.05 -16.41 -4.89
C ASN A 53 -11.02 -16.44 -6.02
N GLN A 54 -10.25 -17.52 -6.07
CA GLN A 54 -9.74 -18.00 -7.35
C GLN A 54 -10.99 -18.39 -8.16
N PRO A 55 -11.31 -17.75 -9.31
CA PRO A 55 -12.25 -18.37 -10.24
C PRO A 55 -11.72 -19.78 -10.50
N GLY A 56 -12.59 -20.78 -10.34
CA GLY A 56 -12.21 -22.16 -10.06
C GLY A 56 -11.02 -22.63 -10.89
N LYS A 57 -10.15 -23.44 -10.27
CA LYS A 57 -9.24 -24.32 -11.02
C LYS A 57 -10.08 -24.93 -12.15
N GLY A 58 -9.86 -24.48 -13.39
CA GLY A 58 -10.40 -25.14 -14.56
C GLY A 58 -9.86 -26.55 -14.50
N LYS A 59 -10.67 -27.47 -13.97
CA LYS A 59 -10.47 -28.89 -14.15
C LYS A 59 -10.53 -29.07 -15.67
N LYS A 60 -9.36 -29.15 -16.33
CA LYS A 60 -9.27 -29.71 -17.67
C LYS A 60 -9.87 -31.09 -17.57
N LYS A 61 -11.15 -31.20 -17.95
CA LYS A 61 -11.84 -32.46 -18.17
C LYS A 61 -11.05 -33.14 -19.28
N LYS A 62 -10.31 -34.19 -18.94
CA LYS A 62 -9.84 -35.16 -19.93
C LYS A 62 -11.09 -35.82 -20.48
N ASN A 63 -11.34 -35.66 -21.76
CA ASN A 63 -12.11 -36.56 -22.60
C ASN A 63 -11.44 -36.58 -23.97
#